data_AF-A0A442UPJ2-F1
#
_entry.id   AF-A0A442UPJ2-F1
#
_cell.length_a   1.000
_cell.length_b   1.000
_cell.length_c   1.000
_cell.angle_alpha   90.00
_cell.angle_beta   90.00
_cell.angle_gamma   90.00
#
_symmetry.space_group_name_H-M   'P 1'
#
loop_
_entity.id
_entity.type
_entity.pdbx_description
1 polymer ?
#
loop_
_entity_poly.entity_id
_entity_poly.type
_entity_poly.pdbx_seq_one_letter_code
_entity_poly.pdbx_strand_id
1 'polypeptide(L)'
;MTAMKTIRAMPDRERRFFIVKGASIPYIQEAMTAYASSDVRVAAYVPTPQDVSDCLVALSWVRHVDKKSWKIMWMRSFGFSFGLIAKYIGRSDETARRWYREGITDAWSTANGL
;
A
#
# COMPACT_ATOMS: atom_id res chain seq x y z
N MET A 1 1.19 5.34 7.45
CA MET A 1 0.71 4.65 6.23
C MET A 1 -0.54 5.27 5.61
N THR A 2 -1.21 6.20 6.31
CA THR A 2 -2.40 6.92 5.84
C THR A 2 -2.15 7.70 4.55
N ALA A 3 -1.01 8.38 4.41
CA ALA A 3 -0.63 9.08 3.17
C ALA A 3 -0.67 8.21 1.90
N MET A 4 -0.17 6.97 1.95
CA MET A 4 -0.26 6.04 0.80
C MET A 4 -1.72 5.66 0.48
N LYS A 5 -2.57 5.52 1.50
CA LYS A 5 -4.01 5.29 1.31
C LYS A 5 -4.71 6.54 0.76
N THR A 6 -4.31 7.73 1.18
CA THR A 6 -4.79 9.02 0.69
C THR A 6 -4.50 9.18 -0.80
N ILE A 7 -3.26 8.91 -1.23
CA ILE A 7 -2.88 8.95 -2.66
C ILE A 7 -3.75 8.00 -3.48
N ARG A 8 -4.02 6.80 -2.95
CA ARG A 8 -4.89 5.82 -3.62
C ARG A 8 -6.34 6.28 -3.71
N ALA A 9 -6.84 6.98 -2.69
CA ALA A 9 -8.22 7.45 -2.62
C ALA A 9 -8.44 8.76 -3.39
N MET A 10 -7.38 9.53 -3.67
CA MET A 10 -7.49 10.70 -4.52
C MET A 10 -7.86 10.27 -5.95
N PRO A 11 -8.93 10.83 -6.53
CA PRO A 11 -9.29 10.56 -7.90
C PRO A 11 -8.20 11.11 -8.82
N ASP A 12 -7.45 10.20 -9.44
CA ASP A 12 -6.53 10.53 -10.52
C ASP A 12 -7.38 11.03 -11.71
N ARG A 13 -7.35 12.35 -11.93
CA ARG A 13 -8.15 13.01 -12.98
C ARG A 13 -7.84 12.50 -14.38
N GLU A 14 -6.64 11.96 -14.60
CA GLU A 14 -6.21 11.40 -15.89
C GLU A 14 -6.61 9.93 -16.06
N ARG A 15 -6.80 9.18 -14.96
CA ARG A 15 -7.25 7.77 -14.98
C ARG A 15 -8.67 7.55 -15.51
N ARG A 16 -9.48 8.59 -15.67
CA ARG A 16 -10.80 8.45 -16.35
C ARG A 16 -10.67 7.92 -17.77
N PHE A 17 -9.51 8.09 -18.42
CA PHE A 17 -9.30 7.74 -19.82
C PHE A 17 -8.36 6.55 -20.05
N PHE A 18 -7.68 6.06 -19.01
CA PHE A 18 -6.78 4.92 -19.12
C PHE A 18 -7.39 3.68 -18.46
N ILE A 19 -7.74 2.68 -19.27
CA ILE A 19 -8.01 1.31 -18.81
C ILE A 19 -6.69 0.69 -18.38
N VAL A 20 -6.17 1.10 -17.23
CA VAL A 20 -5.02 0.44 -16.60
C VAL A 20 -5.56 -0.81 -15.92
N LYS A 21 -5.17 -2.00 -16.41
CA LYS A 21 -5.25 -3.23 -15.62
C LYS A 21 -4.51 -2.94 -14.31
N GLY A 22 -5.27 -2.75 -13.23
CA GLY A 22 -4.73 -2.23 -11.99
C GLY A 22 -3.53 -3.03 -11.52
N ALA A 23 -2.55 -2.36 -10.89
CA ALA A 23 -1.40 -2.99 -10.24
C ALA A 23 -1.77 -3.90 -9.04
N SER A 24 -3.07 -4.15 -8.84
CA SER A 24 -3.56 -5.21 -7.97
C SER A 24 -3.16 -6.54 -8.58
N ILE A 25 -2.45 -7.36 -7.81
CA ILE A 25 -2.34 -8.78 -8.11
C ILE A 25 -3.78 -9.31 -8.26
N PRO A 26 -4.13 -10.00 -9.37
CA PRO A 26 -5.48 -10.53 -9.52
C PRO A 26 -5.71 -11.55 -8.41
N TYR A 27 -6.52 -11.16 -7.44
CA TYR A 27 -7.07 -12.11 -6.48
C TYR A 27 -8.02 -12.99 -7.27
N ILE A 28 -7.61 -14.24 -7.56
CA ILE A 28 -8.51 -15.23 -8.16
C ILE A 28 -9.47 -15.60 -7.03
N GLN A 29 -10.64 -14.98 -7.04
CA GLN A 29 -11.74 -15.38 -6.19
C GLN A 29 -12.21 -16.75 -6.68
N GLU A 30 -11.91 -17.80 -5.93
CA GLU A 30 -12.33 -19.17 -6.26
C GLU A 30 -13.84 -19.23 -6.38
N ALA A 31 -14.34 -19.80 -7.48
CA ALA A 31 -15.75 -19.81 -7.88
C ALA A 31 -16.72 -20.33 -6.81
N MET A 32 -16.23 -21.10 -5.82
CA MET A 32 -17.03 -21.58 -4.69
C MET A 32 -17.45 -20.50 -3.68
N THR A 33 -16.78 -19.34 -3.63
CA THR A 33 -17.14 -18.24 -2.71
C THR A 33 -18.22 -17.30 -3.24
N ALA A 34 -18.59 -17.39 -4.51
CA ALA A 34 -19.51 -16.46 -5.17
C ALA A 34 -20.98 -16.55 -4.70
N TYR A 35 -21.39 -17.68 -4.09
CA TYR A 35 -22.78 -17.93 -3.71
C TYR A 35 -23.08 -17.75 -2.21
N ALA A 36 -22.07 -17.45 -1.38
CA ALA A 36 -22.21 -17.43 0.08
C ALA A 36 -21.85 -16.09 0.75
N SER A 37 -21.28 -15.11 0.03
CA SER A 37 -20.93 -13.84 0.65
C SER A 37 -22.12 -12.89 0.65
N SER A 38 -22.74 -12.67 1.81
CA SER A 38 -23.36 -11.38 2.08
C SER A 38 -22.27 -10.33 1.85
N ASP A 39 -22.52 -9.48 0.86
CA ASP A 39 -21.52 -8.61 0.24
C ASP A 39 -21.09 -7.52 1.25
N VAL A 40 -20.20 -7.87 2.19
CA VAL A 40 -19.58 -6.90 3.11
C VAL A 40 -18.62 -6.09 2.28
N ARG A 41 -19.16 -5.10 1.57
CA ARG A 41 -18.37 -4.04 0.94
C ARG A 41 -17.70 -3.27 2.06
N VAL A 42 -16.46 -3.64 2.38
CA VAL A 42 -15.61 -2.88 3.29
C VAL A 42 -15.58 -1.45 2.76
N ALA A 43 -16.07 -0.51 3.57
CA ALA A 43 -16.13 0.89 3.17
C ALA A 43 -14.74 1.35 2.69
N ALA A 44 -14.67 1.90 1.48
CA ALA A 44 -13.43 2.44 0.95
C ALA A 44 -12.92 3.52 1.90
N TYR A 45 -11.60 3.56 2.12
CA TYR A 45 -10.98 4.61 2.92
C TYR A 45 -11.29 5.98 2.30
N VAL A 46 -11.92 6.86 3.08
CA VAL A 46 -12.21 8.24 2.70
C VAL A 46 -11.19 9.14 3.42
N PRO A 47 -10.30 9.83 2.68
CA PRO A 47 -9.31 10.70 3.30
C PRO A 47 -9.97 11.92 3.91
N THR A 48 -9.53 12.30 5.11
CA THR A 48 -9.92 13.57 5.75
C THR A 48 -9.13 14.74 5.14
N PRO A 49 -9.59 16.00 5.28
CA PRO A 49 -8.82 17.16 4.82
C PRO A 49 -7.41 17.25 5.43
N GLN A 50 -7.26 16.78 6.67
CA GLN A 50 -5.97 16.68 7.34
C GLN A 50 -5.07 15.65 6.65
N ASP A 51 -5.61 14.46 6.32
CA ASP A 51 -4.87 13.41 5.62
C ASP A 51 -4.34 13.86 4.25
N VAL A 52 -5.07 14.75 3.56
CA VAL A 52 -4.67 15.34 2.29
C VAL A 52 -3.53 16.35 2.50
N SER A 53 -3.66 17.21 3.52
CA SER A 53 -2.67 18.23 3.84
C SER A 53 -1.33 17.62 4.27
N ASP A 54 -1.38 16.59 5.11
CA ASP A 54 -0.19 15.90 5.63
C ASP A 54 0.45 14.94 4.61
N CYS A 55 -0.24 14.66 3.51
CA CYS A 55 0.18 13.64 2.54
C CYS A 55 1.55 13.95 1.92
N LEU A 56 1.79 15.20 1.51
CA LEU A 56 3.05 15.61 0.90
C LEU A 56 4.22 15.54 1.88
N VAL A 57 4.00 15.94 3.13
CA VAL A 57 5.00 15.87 4.20
C VAL A 57 5.35 14.41 4.46
N ALA A 58 4.35 13.55 4.62
CA ALA A 58 4.55 12.13 4.82
C ALA A 58 5.26 11.45 3.63
N LEU A 59 5.01 11.89 2.39
CA LEU A 59 5.72 11.40 1.21
C LEU A 59 7.18 11.86 1.18
N SER A 60 7.48 13.06 1.66
CA SER A 60 8.85 13.58 1.70
C SER A 60 9.77 12.71 2.56
N TRP A 61 9.25 12.16 3.68
CA TRP A 61 9.98 11.27 4.58
C TRP A 61 10.27 9.88 4.01
N VAL A 62 9.66 9.49 2.90
CA VAL A 62 9.87 8.16 2.32
C VAL A 62 10.54 8.25 0.95
N ARG A 63 10.90 9.46 0.50
CA ARG A 63 11.50 9.72 -0.81
C ARG A 63 12.86 9.04 -0.97
N HIS A 64 13.63 8.92 0.11
CA HIS A 64 14.97 8.35 0.12
C HIS A 64 15.01 6.84 0.39
N VAL A 65 13.88 6.25 0.80
CA VAL A 65 13.80 4.83 1.14
C VAL A 65 14.08 3.96 -0.09
N ASP A 66 14.84 2.88 0.12
CA ASP A 66 15.18 1.93 -0.94
C ASP A 66 13.92 1.41 -1.67
N LYS A 67 14.06 1.20 -2.98
CA LYS A 67 12.94 0.78 -3.84
C LYS A 67 12.30 -0.54 -3.39
N LYS A 68 13.06 -1.47 -2.80
CA LYS A 68 12.52 -2.74 -2.30
C LYS A 68 11.62 -2.50 -1.09
N SER A 69 12.10 -1.73 -0.12
CA SER A 69 11.37 -1.37 1.09
C SER A 69 10.14 -0.53 0.76
N TRP A 70 10.28 0.44 -0.14
CA TRP A 70 9.15 1.22 -0.68
C TRP A 70 8.06 0.32 -1.28
N LYS A 71 8.44 -0.63 -2.14
CA LYS A 71 7.48 -1.53 -2.80
C LYS A 71 6.70 -2.37 -1.78
N ILE A 72 7.36 -2.82 -0.71
CA ILE A 72 6.70 -3.57 0.37
C ILE A 72 5.77 -2.66 1.18
N MET A 73 6.20 -1.45 1.54
CA MET A 73 5.35 -0.48 2.24
C MET A 73 4.12 -0.13 1.42
N TRP A 74 4.29 0.06 0.11
CA TRP A 74 3.21 0.27 -0.84
C TRP A 74 2.23 -0.91 -0.86
N MET A 75 2.71 -2.15 -1.01
CA MET A 75 1.87 -3.36 -0.95
C MET A 75 1.13 -3.51 0.39
N ARG A 76 1.79 -3.18 1.50
CA ARG A 76 1.16 -3.17 2.83
C ARG A 76 0.03 -2.14 2.92
N SER A 77 0.11 -1.03 2.20
CA SER A 77 -0.98 -0.05 2.12
C SER A 77 -2.27 -0.62 1.48
N PHE A 78 -2.15 -1.63 0.60
CA PHE A 78 -3.29 -2.37 0.03
C PHE A 78 -3.87 -3.43 0.97
N GLY A 79 -3.21 -3.69 2.12
CA GLY A 79 -3.63 -4.72 3.05
C GLY A 79 -3.06 -6.11 2.76
N PHE A 80 -2.14 -6.26 1.80
CA PHE A 80 -1.51 -7.55 1.53
C PHE A 80 -0.76 -8.08 2.76
N SER A 81 -0.89 -9.37 3.04
CA SER A 81 -0.14 -10.04 4.10
C SER A 81 1.33 -10.18 3.71
N PHE A 82 2.22 -10.23 4.71
CA PHE A 82 3.65 -10.44 4.45
C PHE A 82 3.91 -11.75 3.70
N GLY A 83 3.10 -12.79 3.95
CA GLY A 83 3.24 -14.06 3.24
C GLY A 83 2.93 -13.95 1.74
N LEU A 84 1.95 -13.13 1.36
CA LEU A 84 1.63 -12.89 -0.05
C LEU A 84 2.69 -12.02 -0.72
N ILE A 85 3.20 -11.02 0.00
CA ILE A 85 4.32 -10.19 -0.46
C ILE A 85 5.58 -11.04 -0.65
N ALA A 86 5.88 -11.93 0.30
CA ALA A 86 7.01 -12.85 0.29
C ALA A 86 6.97 -13.80 -0.92
N LYS A 87 5.79 -14.38 -1.20
CA LYS A 87 5.55 -15.16 -2.42
C LYS A 87 5.81 -14.34 -3.69
N TYR A 88 5.33 -13.10 -3.74
CA TYR A 88 5.51 -12.23 -4.90
C TYR A 88 6.98 -11.84 -5.14
N ILE A 89 7.77 -11.61 -4.08
CA ILE A 89 9.20 -11.28 -4.18
C ILE A 89 10.11 -12.51 -4.28
N GLY A 90 9.57 -13.73 -4.15
CA GLY A 90 10.33 -14.98 -4.17
C GLY A 90 11.29 -15.14 -2.97
N ARG A 91 10.90 -14.65 -1.78
CA ARG A 91 11.70 -14.70 -0.55
C ARG A 91 10.85 -15.18 0.64
N SER A 92 11.49 -15.34 1.81
CA SER A 92 10.80 -15.70 3.04
C SER A 92 9.95 -14.54 3.60
N ASP A 93 8.92 -14.88 4.37
CA ASP A 93 8.09 -13.91 5.11
C ASP A 93 8.93 -12.99 6.00
N GLU A 94 9.94 -13.57 6.66
CA GLU A 94 10.85 -12.84 7.53
C GLU A 94 11.69 -11.81 6.78
N THR A 95 12.13 -12.13 5.56
CA THR A 95 12.84 -11.15 4.70
C THR A 95 11.93 -9.97 4.36
N ALA A 96 10.66 -10.23 4.03
CA ALA A 96 9.70 -9.17 3.73
C ALA A 96 9.42 -8.28 4.95
N ARG A 97 9.30 -8.89 6.15
CA ARG A 97 9.15 -8.14 7.42
C ARG A 97 10.38 -7.31 7.74
N ARG A 98 11.59 -7.84 7.51
CA ARG A 98 12.84 -7.13 7.75
C ARG A 98 12.93 -5.88 6.88
N TRP A 99 12.75 -6.01 5.57
CA TRP A 99 12.79 -4.86 4.65
C TRP A 99 11.71 -3.82 4.95
N TYR A 100 10.52 -4.27 5.37
CA TYR A 100 9.48 -3.36 5.83
C TYR A 100 9.88 -2.60 7.10
N ARG A 101 10.48 -3.28 8.07
CA ARG A 101 10.97 -2.64 9.31
C ARG A 101 12.06 -1.63 9.02
N GLU A 102 13.05 -2.01 8.23
CA GLU A 102 14.15 -1.14 7.79
C GLU A 102 13.60 0.12 7.12
N GLY A 103 12.67 -0.01 6.18
CA GLY A 103 12.07 1.15 5.50
C GLY A 103 11.25 2.06 6.43
N ILE A 104 10.60 1.52 7.45
CA ILE A 104 9.90 2.34 8.46
C ILE A 104 10.88 3.06 9.36
N THR A 105 11.90 2.37 9.84
CA THR A 105 12.92 2.97 10.70
C THR A 105 13.62 4.11 9.97
N ASP A 106 13.98 3.90 8.71
CA ASP A 106 14.61 4.93 7.85
C ASP A 106 13.70 6.15 7.63
N ALA A 107 12.43 5.91 7.30
CA ALA A 107 11.45 6.99 7.17
C ALA A 107 11.23 7.75 8.49
N TRP A 108 11.25 7.04 9.62
CA TRP A 108 11.10 7.62 10.94
C TRP A 108 12.33 8.43 11.37
N SER A 109 13.53 7.96 11.07
CA SER A 109 14.77 8.73 11.31
C SER A 109 14.72 10.05 10.56
N THR A 110 14.33 10.03 9.28
CA THR A 110 14.22 11.24 8.46
C THR A 110 13.11 12.18 8.94
N ALA A 111 11.99 11.65 9.43
CA ALA A 111 10.93 12.45 9.99
C ALA A 111 11.36 13.21 11.26
N ASN A 112 12.28 12.63 12.05
CA ASN A 112 12.80 13.22 13.30
C ASN A 112 14.15 13.94 13.13
N GLY A 113 14.74 13.94 11.93
CA GLY A 113 16.05 14.54 11.67
C GLY A 113 17.22 13.82 12.35
N LEU A 114 17.09 12.50 12.59
CA LEU A 114 18.14 11.61 13.12
C LEU A 114 18.92 10.96 11.98
#